data_AF-A0A816H796-F1
#
_entry.id   AF-A0A816H796-F1
#
_cell.length_a   1.000
_cell.length_b   1.000
_cell.length_c   1.000
_cell.angle_alpha   90.00
_cell.angle_beta   90.00
_cell.angle_gamma   90.00
#
_symmetry.space_group_name_H-M   'P 1'
#
loop_
_entity.id
_entity.type
_entity.pdbx_description
1 polymer ?
#
loop_
_entity_poly.entity_id
_entity_poly.type
_entity_poly.pdbx_seq_one_letter_code
_entity_poly.pdbx_strand_id
1 'polypeptide(L)'
;AREIACNVLVPSLTDEIVRELRDVSSFSICYDASNKGNAKMLPIAVQFFSRFGIRRGILDFIEQSEESADAVLKNIKYVLEAHRLTK
;
A
#
# COMPACT_ATOMS: atom_id res chain seq x y z
N ALA A 1 13.63 0.18 -14.50
CA ALA A 1 12.42 -0.50 -13.97
C ALA A 1 11.81 0.26 -12.81
N ARG A 2 12.55 0.49 -11.69
CA ARG A 2 12.11 1.28 -10.53
C ARG A 2 11.55 2.67 -10.88
N GLU A 3 12.26 3.45 -11.71
CA GLU A 3 11.79 4.78 -12.13
C GLU A 3 10.50 4.74 -12.94
N ILE A 4 10.32 3.78 -13.85
CA ILE A 4 9.12 3.70 -14.69
C ILE A 4 7.92 3.21 -13.86
N ALA A 5 8.14 2.25 -12.97
CA ALA A 5 7.12 1.76 -12.05
C ALA A 5 6.68 2.89 -11.09
N CYS A 6 7.61 3.49 -10.34
CA CYS A 6 7.30 4.48 -9.32
C CYS A 6 6.90 5.85 -9.87
N ASN A 7 7.44 6.31 -11.01
CA ASN A 7 7.25 7.69 -11.49
C ASN A 7 6.17 7.85 -12.56
N VAL A 8 5.65 6.76 -13.16
CA VAL A 8 4.68 6.87 -14.28
C VAL A 8 3.46 5.99 -14.09
N LEU A 9 3.63 4.70 -13.83
CA LEU A 9 2.50 3.77 -13.77
C LEU A 9 1.83 3.69 -12.39
N VAL A 10 2.62 3.69 -11.31
CA VAL A 10 2.10 3.58 -9.95
C VAL A 10 1.21 4.76 -9.56
N PRO A 11 1.55 6.04 -9.81
CA PRO A 11 0.73 7.16 -9.35
C PRO A 11 -0.71 7.14 -9.89
N SER A 12 -0.90 6.88 -11.19
CA SER A 12 -2.24 6.87 -11.79
C SER A 12 -3.09 5.68 -11.32
N LEU A 13 -2.46 4.53 -11.13
CA LEU A 13 -3.12 3.31 -10.61
C LEU A 13 -3.45 3.44 -9.12
N THR A 14 -2.55 4.00 -8.34
CA THR A 14 -2.76 4.28 -6.91
C THR A 14 -3.90 5.27 -6.72
N ASP A 15 -3.98 6.34 -7.52
CA ASP A 15 -5.08 7.30 -7.44
C ASP A 15 -6.47 6.66 -7.70
N GLU A 16 -6.58 5.77 -8.69
CA GLU A 16 -7.82 5.04 -8.98
C GLU A 16 -8.20 4.12 -7.81
N ILE A 17 -7.23 3.35 -7.31
CA ILE A 17 -7.42 2.47 -6.15
C ILE A 17 -7.85 3.27 -4.91
N VAL A 18 -7.21 4.40 -4.64
CA VAL A 18 -7.53 5.26 -3.49
C VAL A 18 -8.92 5.86 -3.61
N ARG A 19 -9.35 6.24 -4.82
CA ARG A 19 -10.73 6.70 -5.06
C ARG A 19 -11.74 5.60 -4.72
N GLU A 20 -11.54 4.38 -5.22
CA GLU A 20 -12.44 3.27 -4.93
C GLU A 20 -12.45 2.89 -3.44
N LEU A 21 -11.29 2.93 -2.78
CA LEU A 21 -11.17 2.60 -1.35
C LEU A 21 -11.95 3.56 -0.44
N ARG A 22 -12.24 4.78 -0.89
CA ARG A 22 -13.07 5.73 -0.14
C ARG A 22 -14.54 5.31 -0.09
N ASP A 23 -15.01 4.63 -1.14
CA ASP A 23 -16.41 4.26 -1.30
C ASP A 23 -16.73 2.86 -0.73
N VAL A 24 -15.73 2.02 -0.47
CA VAL A 24 -15.95 0.70 0.13
C VAL A 24 -16.07 0.78 1.64
N SER A 25 -16.90 -0.07 2.26
CA SER A 25 -17.04 -0.09 3.73
C SER A 25 -15.76 -0.54 4.44
N SER A 26 -15.05 -1.51 3.87
CA SER A 26 -13.87 -2.14 4.47
C SER A 26 -12.92 -2.67 3.40
N PHE A 27 -11.66 -2.82 3.77
CA PHE A 27 -10.60 -3.39 2.96
C PHE A 27 -9.56 -4.08 3.85
N SER A 28 -8.77 -4.96 3.26
CA SER A 28 -7.64 -5.61 3.92
C SER A 28 -6.33 -4.99 3.46
N ILE A 29 -5.35 -4.93 4.35
CA ILE A 29 -3.99 -4.49 4.04
C ILE A 29 -3.10 -5.72 3.92
N CYS A 30 -2.32 -5.74 2.85
CA CYS A 30 -1.33 -6.76 2.58
C CYS A 30 0.05 -6.12 2.73
N TYR A 31 0.86 -6.69 3.61
CA TYR A 31 2.22 -6.26 3.88
C TYR A 31 3.14 -7.45 3.68
N ASP A 32 4.07 -7.33 2.73
CA ASP A 32 5.10 -8.34 2.53
C ASP A 32 6.36 -7.90 3.28
N ALA A 33 6.98 -8.79 4.05
CA ALA A 33 8.21 -8.56 4.81
C ALA A 33 9.34 -9.41 4.21
N SER A 34 9.78 -9.06 3.01
CA SER A 34 10.88 -9.76 2.35
C SER A 34 12.21 -9.41 3.02
N ASN A 35 12.92 -10.43 3.50
CA ASN A 35 14.08 -10.31 4.37
C ASN A 35 15.44 -10.53 3.68
N LYS A 36 15.51 -10.47 2.34
CA LYS A 36 16.79 -10.56 1.61
C LYS A 36 17.43 -9.19 1.39
N GLY A 37 18.46 -8.89 2.17
CA GLY A 37 19.36 -7.74 1.97
C GLY A 37 19.19 -6.60 2.99
N ASN A 38 20.02 -5.57 2.85
CA ASN A 38 20.20 -4.48 3.84
C ASN A 38 19.16 -3.34 3.74
N ALA A 39 18.38 -3.28 2.64
CA ALA A 39 17.31 -2.31 2.44
C ALA A 39 16.05 -3.06 2.00
N LYS A 40 15.09 -3.19 2.90
CA LYS A 40 13.83 -3.87 2.63
C LYS A 40 12.83 -2.81 2.17
N MET A 41 12.69 -2.65 0.86
CA MET A 41 11.53 -1.94 0.30
C MET A 41 10.36 -2.90 0.27
N LEU A 42 9.33 -2.59 1.05
CA LEU A 42 8.21 -3.47 1.31
C LEU A 42 6.93 -2.81 0.78
N PRO A 43 6.13 -3.52 -0.03
CA PRO A 43 4.90 -2.98 -0.57
C PRO A 43 3.82 -2.95 0.50
N ILE A 44 3.12 -1.82 0.58
CA ILE A 44 1.83 -1.71 1.27
C ILE A 44 0.74 -1.83 0.20
N ALA A 45 0.09 -2.98 0.17
CA ALA A 45 -0.97 -3.30 -0.78
C ALA A 45 -2.33 -3.39 -0.09
N VAL A 46 -3.39 -3.32 -0.88
CA VAL A 46 -4.77 -3.45 -0.42
C VAL A 46 -5.52 -4.50 -1.22
N GLN A 47 -6.50 -5.11 -0.56
CA GLN A 47 -7.52 -5.94 -1.21
C GLN A 47 -8.91 -5.53 -0.71
N PHE A 48 -9.83 -5.30 -1.64
CA PHE A 48 -11.20 -4.88 -1.30
C PHE A 48 -12.21 -5.44 -2.30
N PHE A 49 -13.48 -5.44 -1.90
CA PHE A 49 -14.58 -5.85 -2.77
C PHE A 49 -15.21 -4.61 -3.41
N SER A 50 -15.18 -4.57 -4.74
CA SER A 50 -15.86 -3.54 -5.54
C SER A 50 -17.12 -4.09 -6.19
N ARG A 51 -17.89 -3.22 -6.85
CA ARG A 51 -19.01 -3.65 -7.72
C ARG A 51 -18.61 -4.61 -8.84
N PHE A 52 -17.31 -4.69 -9.17
CA PHE A 52 -16.76 -5.59 -10.20
C PHE A 52 -16.07 -6.82 -9.60
N GLY A 53 -16.22 -7.06 -8.29
CA GLY A 53 -15.58 -8.15 -7.58
C GLY A 53 -14.32 -7.73 -6.81
N ILE A 54 -13.46 -8.70 -6.50
CA ILE A 54 -12.24 -8.50 -5.71
C ILE A 54 -11.22 -7.68 -6.51
N ARG A 55 -10.83 -6.53 -5.95
CA ARG A 55 -9.78 -5.65 -6.47
C ARG A 55 -8.54 -5.75 -5.58
N ARG A 56 -7.38 -5.51 -6.18
CA ARG A 56 -6.08 -5.41 -5.49
C ARG A 56 -5.34 -4.20 -6.03
N GLY A 57 -4.54 -3.56 -5.18
CA GLY A 57 -3.73 -2.42 -5.57
C GLY A 57 -2.56 -2.20 -4.63
N ILE A 58 -1.57 -1.42 -5.08
CA ILE A 58 -0.42 -0.99 -4.28
C ILE A 58 -0.66 0.46 -3.89
N LEU A 59 -0.55 0.75 -2.58
CA LEU A 59 -0.63 2.11 -2.05
C LEU A 59 0.74 2.76 -2.04
N ASP A 60 1.77 2.05 -1.56
CA ASP A 60 3.11 2.62 -1.46
C ASP A 60 4.18 1.53 -1.33
N PHE A 61 5.44 1.93 -1.46
CA PHE A 61 6.62 1.14 -1.11
C PHE A 61 7.38 1.85 0.00
N ILE A 62 7.46 1.22 1.17
CA ILE A 62 8.17 1.78 2.32
C ILE A 62 9.52 1.10 2.47
N GLU A 63 10.57 1.89 2.63
CA GLU A 63 11.86 1.39 3.08
C GLU A 63 11.83 1.19 4.60
N GLN A 64 12.01 -0.05 5.04
CA GLN A 64 11.93 -0.40 6.46
C GLN A 64 13.16 -1.22 6.87
N SER A 65 13.98 -0.64 7.74
CA SER A 65 15.14 -1.32 8.33
C SER A 65 14.78 -2.15 9.57
N GLU A 66 13.70 -1.79 10.27
CA GLU A 66 13.25 -2.41 11.52
C GLU A 66 11.95 -3.19 11.31
N GLU A 67 11.92 -4.51 11.51
CA GLU A 67 10.74 -5.37 11.25
C GLU A 67 9.85 -5.61 12.49
N SER A 68 9.90 -4.74 13.49
CA SER A 68 9.03 -4.84 14.66
C SER A 68 7.56 -4.63 14.27
N ALA A 69 6.64 -5.27 15.02
CA ALA A 69 5.20 -5.12 14.79
C ALA A 69 4.76 -3.64 14.91
N ASP A 70 5.37 -2.88 15.83
CA ASP A 70 5.12 -1.45 16.01
C ASP A 70 5.59 -0.63 14.81
N ALA A 71 6.76 -0.93 14.26
CA ALA A 71 7.27 -0.28 13.06
C ALA A 71 6.37 -0.55 11.84
N VAL A 72 5.92 -1.80 11.67
CA VAL A 72 4.96 -2.16 10.61
C VAL A 72 3.64 -1.40 10.79
N LEU A 73 3.08 -1.37 12.00
CA LEU A 73 1.83 -0.65 12.29
C LEU A 73 1.97 0.86 12.02
N LYS A 74 3.10 1.46 12.41
CA LYS A 74 3.41 2.87 12.16
C LYS A 74 3.44 3.17 10.67
N ASN A 75 4.08 2.32 9.87
CA ASN A 75 4.19 2.50 8.43
C ASN A 75 2.83 2.35 7.73
N ILE A 76 2.02 1.38 8.18
CA ILE A 76 0.64 1.23 7.70
C ILE A 76 -0.16 2.51 7.98
N LYS A 77 -0.14 3.02 9.23
CA LYS A 77 -0.85 4.25 9.58
C LYS A 77 -0.40 5.45 8.74
N TYR A 78 0.92 5.61 8.59
CA TYR A 78 1.50 6.67 7.77
C TYR A 78 0.97 6.64 6.34
N VAL A 79 0.95 5.47 5.69
CA VAL A 79 0.45 5.35 4.30
C VAL A 79 -1.06 5.58 4.21
N LEU A 80 -1.84 5.11 5.19
CA LEU A 80 -3.29 5.37 5.21
C LEU A 80 -3.59 6.86 5.40
N GLU A 81 -2.88 7.54 6.29
CA GLU A 81 -3.02 8.99 6.51
C GLU A 81 -2.63 9.79 5.26
N ALA A 82 -1.51 9.44 4.63
CA ALA A 82 -1.04 10.07 3.39
C ALA A 82 -2.08 10.01 2.26
N HIS A 83 -2.81 8.90 2.16
CA HIS A 83 -3.86 8.70 1.15
C HIS A 83 -5.27 9.11 1.60
N ARG A 84 -5.42 9.60 2.85
CA ARG A 84 -6.71 9.94 3.48
C ARG A 84 -7.68 8.76 3.53
N LEU A 85 -7.17 7.60 3.93
CA LEU A 85 -7.89 6.33 4.05
C LEU A 85 -8.14 5.92 5.51
N THR A 86 -7.76 6.76 6.49
CA THR A 86 -8.18 6.61 7.89
C THR A 86 -9.68 6.81 7.99
N LYS A 87 -10.40 5.78 8.45
CA LYS A 87 -11.83 5.82 8.73
C LYS A 87 -12.11 6.12 10.19
#